data_AF-A0A7D6ZG16-F1
#
_entry.id   AF-A0A7D6ZG16-F1
#
_cell.length_a   1.000
_cell.length_b   1.000
_cell.length_c   1.000
_cell.angle_alpha   90.00
_cell.angle_beta   90.00
_cell.angle_gamma   90.00
#
_symmetry.space_group_name_H-M   'P 1'
#
loop_
_entity.id
_entity.type
_entity.pdbx_description
1 polymer ?
#
loop_
_entity_poly.entity_id
_entity_poly.type
_entity_poly.pdbx_seq_one_letter_code
_entity_poly.pdbx_strand_id
1 'polypeptide(L)'
;MSGEDRTHRPPRFAPTEHLASEAIAAYVDGELRMNAYLRAAQHLSQCRECAAEVHAQEQARIALRQSEHITAPLRLHDTLSRIPLSELPGAQNNPSPSAAANQRPENDLLRGMSSFGMRQDSFDSRRWTSWWRK
;
A
#
# COMPACT_ATOMS: atom_id res chain seq x y z
N MET A 1 59.01 16.34 -0.83
CA MET A 1 57.97 16.23 0.21
C MET A 1 56.65 16.14 -0.53
N SER A 2 56.18 14.91 -0.74
CA SER A 2 54.99 14.60 -1.53
C SER A 2 53.75 15.15 -0.84
N GLY A 3 52.90 15.85 -1.60
CA GLY A 3 51.64 16.40 -1.11
C GLY A 3 50.65 15.28 -0.81
N GLU A 4 50.17 15.23 0.42
CA GLU A 4 48.94 14.53 0.80
C GLU A 4 47.76 15.16 0.05
N ASP A 5 47.43 14.62 -1.12
CA ASP A 5 46.10 14.82 -1.71
C ASP A 5 45.14 13.86 -1.02
N ARG A 6 44.56 14.33 0.09
CA ARG A 6 43.47 13.65 0.77
C ARG A 6 42.38 13.44 -0.26
N THR A 7 42.11 12.17 -0.58
CA THR A 7 40.97 11.74 -1.38
C THR A 7 39.68 12.24 -0.73
N HIS A 8 39.29 13.46 -1.10
CA HIS A 8 38.05 14.07 -0.67
C HIS A 8 36.96 13.31 -1.41
N ARG A 9 36.43 12.27 -0.76
CA ARG A 9 35.22 11.60 -1.22
C ARG A 9 34.20 12.72 -1.43
N PRO A 10 33.71 12.93 -2.66
CA PRO A 10 32.77 14.01 -2.91
C PRO A 10 31.58 13.84 -1.97
N PRO A 11 30.99 14.94 -1.46
CA PRO A 11 29.76 14.86 -0.70
C PRO A 11 28.78 14.02 -1.52
N ARG A 12 28.19 13.00 -0.88
CA ARG A 12 27.31 12.04 -1.56
C ARG A 12 26.06 12.70 -2.16
N PHE A 13 25.81 13.95 -1.79
CA PHE A 13 24.70 14.75 -2.26
C PHE A 13 25.18 16.16 -2.65
N ALA A 14 24.98 16.53 -3.91
CA ALA A 14 25.11 17.86 -4.44
C ALA A 14 23.99 18.79 -3.94
N PRO A 15 24.19 20.12 -3.92
CA PRO A 15 23.25 21.09 -3.36
C PRO A 15 21.88 21.19 -4.04
N THR A 16 21.67 20.52 -5.19
CA THR A 16 20.36 20.37 -5.85
C THR A 16 19.66 19.05 -5.52
N GLU A 17 20.25 18.22 -4.65
CA GLU A 17 19.77 16.88 -4.35
C GLU A 17 18.86 16.88 -3.13
N HIS A 18 17.72 17.56 -3.24
CA HIS A 18 16.64 17.38 -2.28
C HIS A 18 16.02 15.99 -2.46
N LEU A 19 15.42 15.45 -1.39
CA LEU A 19 14.59 14.26 -1.53
C LEU A 19 13.45 14.56 -2.51
N ALA A 20 13.14 13.59 -3.36
CA ALA A 20 11.94 13.66 -4.17
C ALA A 20 10.68 13.63 -3.29
N SER A 21 9.63 14.32 -3.71
CA SER A 21 8.38 14.47 -2.92
C SER A 21 7.76 13.13 -2.51
N GLU A 22 7.84 12.13 -3.38
CA GLU A 22 7.39 10.76 -3.15
C GLU A 22 8.24 10.02 -2.10
N ALA A 23 9.54 10.33 -2.02
CA ALA A 23 10.42 9.76 -1.00
C ALA A 23 10.12 10.36 0.39
N ILE A 24 9.73 11.64 0.43
CA ILE A 24 9.29 12.32 1.66
C ILE A 24 7.97 11.70 2.14
N ALA A 25 7.00 11.49 1.24
CA ALA A 25 5.73 10.81 1.57
C ALA A 25 5.96 9.39 2.09
N ALA A 26 6.75 8.59 1.38
CA ALA A 26 7.09 7.25 1.82
C ALA A 26 7.88 7.22 3.15
N TYR A 27 8.67 8.25 3.44
CA TYR A 27 9.37 8.37 4.72
C TYR A 27 8.39 8.65 5.88
N VAL A 28 7.46 9.59 5.69
CA VAL A 28 6.43 9.97 6.68
C VAL A 28 5.46 8.81 6.94
N ASP A 29 5.05 8.10 5.89
CA ASP A 29 4.15 6.96 6.01
C ASP A 29 4.85 5.68 6.50
N GLY A 30 6.19 5.65 6.55
CA GLY A 30 6.97 4.49 7.01
C GLY A 30 7.08 3.36 5.97
N GLU A 31 6.81 3.66 4.69
CA GLU A 31 6.80 2.71 3.56
C GLU A 31 8.20 2.50 2.96
N LEU A 32 9.22 3.25 3.40
CA LEU A 32 10.59 3.07 2.93
C LEU A 32 11.24 1.81 3.50
N ARG A 33 11.92 1.04 2.63
CA ARG A 33 12.82 -0.04 3.08
C ARG A 33 13.96 0.52 3.95
N MET A 34 14.43 -0.27 4.91
CA MET A 34 15.46 0.12 5.90
C MET A 34 16.65 0.91 5.34
N ASN A 35 17.26 0.44 4.24
CA ASN A 35 18.40 1.14 3.62
C ASN A 35 18.04 2.51 3.03
N ALA A 36 16.84 2.67 2.49
CA ALA A 36 16.35 3.95 1.98
C ALA A 36 15.99 4.90 3.14
N TYR A 37 15.36 4.35 4.19
CA TYR A 37 15.04 5.08 5.41
C TYR A 37 16.29 5.68 6.06
N LEU A 38 17.37 4.90 6.24
CA LEU A 38 18.61 5.40 6.84
C LEU A 38 19.25 6.53 6.02
N ARG A 39 19.22 6.43 4.68
CA ARG A 39 19.72 7.50 3.81
C ARG A 39 18.84 8.76 3.90
N ALA A 40 17.53 8.60 3.92
CA ALA A 40 16.58 9.69 4.08
C ALA A 40 16.79 10.38 5.44
N ALA A 41 16.84 9.63 6.54
CA ALA A 41 17.10 10.16 7.87
C ALA A 41 18.45 10.91 7.96
N GLN A 42 19.50 10.36 7.34
CA GLN A 42 20.78 11.05 7.24
C GLN A 42 20.69 12.35 6.43
N HIS A 43 19.88 12.39 5.37
CA HIS A 43 19.69 13.62 4.59
C HIS A 43 18.89 14.65 5.38
N LEU A 44 17.83 14.25 6.09
CA LEU A 44 16.99 15.15 6.89
C LEU A 44 17.76 15.84 8.02
N SER A 45 18.79 15.19 8.59
CA SER A 45 19.66 15.83 9.58
C SER A 45 20.60 16.88 8.99
N GLN A 46 20.82 16.86 7.67
CA GLN A 46 21.71 17.78 6.97
C GLN A 46 20.95 18.87 6.20
N CYS A 47 19.73 18.58 5.72
CA CYS A 47 18.92 19.48 4.91
C CYS A 47 17.63 19.89 5.62
N ARG A 48 17.60 21.16 6.06
CA ARG A 48 16.45 21.78 6.75
C ARG A 48 15.20 21.89 5.87
N GLU A 49 15.35 21.99 4.56
CA GLU A 49 14.23 22.16 3.63
C GLU A 49 13.43 20.86 3.51
N CYS A 50 14.12 19.73 3.30
CA CYS A 50 13.47 18.42 3.32
C CYS A 50 12.89 18.10 4.71
N ALA A 51 13.52 18.53 5.80
CA ALA A 51 12.94 18.40 7.14
C ALA A 51 11.63 19.22 7.28
N ALA A 52 11.59 20.43 6.76
CA ALA A 52 10.38 21.25 6.74
C ALA A 52 9.25 20.60 5.92
N GLU A 53 9.57 19.99 4.78
CA GLU A 53 8.60 19.24 3.97
C GLU A 53 8.06 18.00 4.68
N VAL A 54 8.91 17.24 5.38
CA VAL A 54 8.48 16.13 6.25
C VAL A 54 7.51 16.61 7.32
N HIS A 55 7.82 17.74 7.99
CA HIS A 55 6.92 18.32 8.97
C HIS A 55 5.58 18.75 8.37
N ALA A 56 5.60 19.37 7.19
CA ALA A 56 4.37 19.77 6.49
C ALA A 56 3.49 18.57 6.15
N GLN A 57 4.08 17.47 5.67
CA GLN A 57 3.34 16.24 5.38
C GLN A 57 2.80 15.56 6.64
N GLU A 58 3.56 15.53 7.75
CA GLU A 58 3.06 14.99 9.02
C GLU A 58 1.87 15.82 9.54
N GLN A 59 1.94 17.15 9.44
CA GLN A 59 0.79 18.01 9.78
C GLN A 59 -0.42 17.72 8.90
N ALA A 60 -0.23 17.52 7.59
CA ALA A 60 -1.31 17.12 6.69
C ALA A 60 -1.91 15.78 7.10
N ARG A 61 -1.09 14.79 7.45
CA ARG A 61 -1.52 13.48 7.94
C ARG A 61 -2.33 13.57 9.23
N ILE A 62 -1.89 14.38 10.18
CA ILE A 62 -2.62 14.64 11.43
C ILE A 62 -3.96 15.30 11.12
N ALA A 63 -3.99 16.33 10.27
CA ALA A 63 -5.22 17.01 9.88
C ALA A 63 -6.22 16.05 9.21
N LEU A 64 -5.75 15.16 8.33
CA LEU A 64 -6.58 14.13 7.71
C LEU A 64 -7.12 13.13 8.74
N ARG A 65 -6.32 12.71 9.72
CA ARG A 65 -6.77 11.81 10.79
C ARG A 65 -7.75 12.46 11.76
N GLN A 66 -7.63 13.77 11.94
CA GLN A 66 -8.55 14.57 12.75
C GLN A 66 -9.84 14.94 12.00
N SER A 67 -9.83 14.85 10.66
CA SER A 67 -11.02 15.06 9.85
C SER A 67 -12.06 13.97 10.09
N GLU A 68 -13.33 14.29 9.83
CA GLU A 68 -14.46 13.41 10.12
C GLU A 68 -14.29 12.01 9.54
N HIS A 69 -14.69 11.01 10.32
CA HIS A 69 -14.54 9.62 9.92
C HIS A 69 -15.49 9.32 8.76
N ILE A 70 -14.92 8.92 7.62
CA ILE A 70 -15.70 8.52 6.45
C ILE A 70 -16.46 7.25 6.81
N THR A 71 -17.78 7.38 6.99
CA THR A 71 -18.65 6.25 7.31
C THR A 71 -19.12 5.60 6.02
N ALA A 72 -19.08 4.27 5.97
CA ALA A 72 -19.62 3.52 4.85
C ALA A 72 -21.13 3.77 4.70
N PRO A 73 -21.65 3.98 3.47
CA PRO A 73 -23.10 4.13 3.26
C PRO A 73 -23.86 2.89 3.75
N LEU A 74 -24.96 3.10 4.47
CA LEU A 74 -25.74 2.01 5.09
C LEU A 74 -26.21 0.94 4.09
N ARG A 75 -26.51 1.34 2.86
CA ARG A 75 -26.88 0.43 1.75
C ARG A 75 -25.74 -0.48 1.32
N LEU A 76 -24.51 0.04 1.24
CA LEU A 76 -23.33 -0.75 0.92
C LEU A 76 -23.07 -1.76 2.03
N HIS A 77 -23.19 -1.34 3.29
CA HIS A 77 -23.06 -2.26 4.43
C HIS A 77 -24.11 -3.39 4.40
N ASP A 78 -25.39 -3.08 4.14
CA ASP A 78 -26.46 -4.10 4.01
C ASP A 78 -26.25 -5.03 2.81
N THR A 79 -25.64 -4.54 1.73
CA THR A 79 -25.32 -5.39 0.58
C THR A 79 -24.16 -6.32 0.90
N LEU A 80 -23.10 -5.80 1.53
CA LEU A 80 -21.93 -6.59 1.93
C LEU A 80 -22.28 -7.65 2.98
N SER A 81 -23.20 -7.36 3.91
CA SER A 81 -23.63 -8.33 4.94
C SER A 81 -24.40 -9.53 4.38
N ARG A 82 -24.91 -9.43 3.15
CA ARG A 82 -25.64 -10.51 2.45
C ARG A 82 -24.74 -11.37 1.57
N ILE A 83 -23.46 -11.03 1.41
CA ILE A 83 -22.53 -11.87 0.66
C ILE A 83 -22.34 -13.17 1.44
N PRO A 84 -22.71 -14.34 0.88
CA PRO A 84 -22.43 -15.60 1.54
C PRO A 84 -20.93 -15.78 1.62
N LEU A 85 -20.37 -15.79 2.83
CA LEU A 85 -19.00 -16.23 3.06
C LEU A 85 -18.99 -17.75 2.94
N SER A 86 -19.00 -18.26 1.71
CA SER A 86 -18.63 -19.65 1.46
C SER A 86 -17.22 -19.85 2.01
N GLU A 87 -17.00 -20.91 2.80
CA GLU A 87 -15.68 -21.25 3.31
C GLU A 87 -14.67 -21.13 2.16
N LEU A 88 -13.73 -20.19 2.27
CA LEU A 88 -12.64 -20.06 1.32
C LEU A 88 -11.92 -21.41 1.29
N PRO A 89 -11.91 -22.14 0.14
CA PRO A 89 -11.24 -23.42 0.06
C PRO A 89 -9.75 -23.16 0.21
N GLY A 90 -9.23 -23.35 1.42
CA GLY A 90 -7.82 -23.10 1.74
C GLY A 90 -7.49 -22.90 3.21
N ALA A 91 -8.47 -22.61 4.08
CA ALA A 91 -8.21 -22.43 5.51
C ALA A 91 -8.11 -23.76 6.31
N GLN A 92 -8.51 -24.88 5.71
CA GLN A 92 -8.66 -26.14 6.44
C GLN A 92 -7.61 -27.18 6.01
N ASN A 93 -6.65 -27.39 6.90
CA ASN A 93 -5.98 -28.67 7.20
C ASN A 93 -4.91 -29.19 6.23
N ASN A 94 -3.65 -29.10 6.68
CA ASN A 94 -2.57 -29.98 6.29
C ASN A 94 -2.84 -31.38 6.90
N PRO A 95 -3.25 -32.41 6.14
CA PRO A 95 -3.36 -33.76 6.67
C PRO A 95 -2.01 -34.47 6.53
N SER A 96 -1.44 -34.89 7.66
CA SER A 96 -0.32 -35.85 7.72
C SER A 96 -0.53 -37.02 6.74
N PRO A 97 0.47 -37.40 5.94
CA PRO A 97 0.32 -38.49 4.97
C PRO A 97 0.48 -39.83 5.67
N SER A 98 -0.63 -40.47 6.07
CA SER A 98 -0.63 -41.91 6.34
C SER A 98 -2.02 -42.50 6.21
N ALA A 99 -2.46 -42.77 4.98
CA ALA A 99 -3.32 -43.89 4.61
C ALA A 99 -3.50 -43.89 3.08
N ALA A 100 -2.54 -44.50 2.39
CA ALA A 100 -2.69 -44.83 0.99
C ALA A 100 -3.73 -45.94 0.78
N ALA A 101 -4.37 -45.88 -0.38
CA ALA A 101 -5.05 -46.96 -1.10
C ALA A 101 -6.43 -47.40 -0.58
N ASN A 102 -7.50 -46.84 -1.18
CA ASN A 102 -8.39 -47.59 -2.07
C ASN A 102 -9.65 -46.78 -2.39
N GLN A 103 -9.78 -46.27 -3.62
CA GLN A 103 -10.87 -46.61 -4.55
C GLN A 103 -10.93 -45.63 -5.74
N ARG A 104 -11.12 -46.24 -6.91
CA ARG A 104 -11.11 -45.67 -8.26
C ARG A 104 -12.47 -45.06 -8.65
N PRO A 105 -12.55 -44.36 -9.80
CA PRO A 105 -13.46 -43.24 -10.06
C PRO A 105 -14.71 -43.68 -10.83
N GLU A 106 -15.78 -42.89 -10.80
CA GLU A 106 -16.76 -42.82 -11.89
C GLU A 106 -17.45 -41.43 -11.86
N ASN A 107 -17.29 -40.72 -12.98
CA ASN A 107 -18.16 -39.69 -13.59
C ASN A 107 -19.27 -39.03 -12.76
N ASP A 108 -19.21 -37.69 -12.65
CA ASP A 108 -20.43 -36.88 -12.81
C ASP A 108 -20.10 -35.54 -13.49
N LEU A 109 -20.61 -35.42 -14.71
CA LEU A 109 -20.59 -34.20 -15.50
C LEU A 109 -21.80 -33.34 -15.10
N LEU A 110 -21.58 -32.02 -15.12
CA LEU A 110 -22.62 -30.99 -15.29
C LEU A 110 -23.43 -30.59 -14.04
N ARG A 111 -22.93 -29.58 -13.30
CA ARG A 111 -23.78 -28.75 -12.44
C ARG A 111 -23.48 -27.26 -12.63
N GLY A 112 -24.20 -26.66 -13.58
CA GLY A 112 -24.80 -25.34 -13.43
C GLY A 112 -23.86 -24.13 -13.35
N MET A 113 -23.30 -23.73 -14.49
CA MET A 113 -22.83 -22.35 -14.68
C MET A 113 -24.04 -21.42 -14.73
N SER A 114 -24.46 -20.90 -13.58
CA SER A 114 -25.50 -19.86 -13.53
C SER A 114 -24.84 -18.50 -13.71
N SER A 115 -25.00 -17.99 -14.93
CA SER A 115 -24.94 -16.57 -15.27
C SER A 115 -25.75 -15.76 -14.25
N PHE A 116 -25.06 -14.88 -13.50
CA PHE A 116 -25.71 -13.71 -12.92
C PHE A 116 -25.18 -12.49 -13.66
N GLY A 117 -25.93 -12.11 -14.70
CA GLY A 117 -25.93 -10.74 -15.18
C GLY A 117 -26.51 -9.84 -14.09
N MET A 118 -25.67 -8.97 -13.54
CA MET A 118 -26.11 -7.81 -12.78
C MET A 118 -25.46 -6.60 -13.43
N ARG A 119 -26.25 -5.93 -14.27
CA ARG A 119 -25.91 -4.61 -14.81
C ARG A 119 -25.94 -3.60 -13.65
N GLN A 120 -24.88 -2.81 -13.64
CA GLN A 120 -24.66 -1.49 -13.03
C GLN A 120 -25.53 -1.08 -11.83
N ASP A 121 -24.84 -0.71 -10.76
CA ASP A 121 -24.87 0.69 -10.36
C ASP A 121 -23.45 1.22 -10.19
N SER A 122 -23.17 2.24 -10.98
CA SER A 122 -21.89 2.93 -11.08
C SER A 122 -21.58 3.62 -9.75
N PHE A 123 -20.61 3.11 -9.00
CA PHE A 123 -19.93 3.93 -7.99
C PHE A 123 -19.22 5.05 -8.76
N ASP A 124 -19.80 6.26 -8.76
CA ASP A 124 -19.25 7.41 -9.49
C ASP A 124 -17.92 7.85 -8.88
N SER A 125 -16.85 7.13 -9.20
CA SER A 125 -15.44 7.48 -8.96
C SER A 125 -15.01 8.76 -9.68
N ARG A 126 -15.93 9.41 -10.42
CA ARG A 126 -15.66 10.59 -11.26
C ARG A 126 -15.51 11.90 -10.48
N ARG A 127 -15.70 11.90 -9.15
CA ARG A 127 -15.50 13.11 -8.33
C ARG A 127 -14.08 13.29 -7.81
N TRP A 128 -13.21 12.28 -7.85
CA TRP A 128 -11.86 12.42 -7.28
C TRP A 128 -10.82 13.03 -8.22
N THR A 129 -11.09 13.08 -9.53
CA THR A 129 -10.17 13.65 -10.53
C THR A 129 -10.28 15.17 -10.68
N SER A 130 -11.22 15.83 -10.00
CA SER A 130 -11.41 17.29 -10.10
C SER A 130 -10.60 18.11 -9.08
N TRP A 131 -10.08 17.48 -8.02
CA TRP A 131 -9.31 18.17 -6.96
C TRP A 131 -7.81 18.32 -7.25
N TRP A 132 -7.25 17.53 -8.17
CA TRP A 132 -5.81 17.50 -8.45
C TRP A 132 -5.37 18.39 -9.62
N ARG A 133 -6.26 19.22 -10.13
CA ARG A 133 -5.96 20.17 -11.21
C ARG A 133 -6.25 21.61 -10.76
N LYS A 134 -5.48 22.10 -9.80
CA LYS A 134 -5.32 23.54 -9.61
C LYS A 134 -3.99 23.88 -8.96
#